data_AF-A0A447JL71-F1
#
_entry.id   AF-A0A447JL71-F1
#
_cell.length_a   1.000
_cell.length_b   1.000
_cell.length_c   1.000
_cell.angle_alpha   90.00
_cell.angle_beta   90.00
_cell.angle_gamma   90.00
#
_symmetry.space_group_name_H-M   'P 1'
#
loop_
_entity.id
_entity.type
_entity.pdbx_description
1 polymer ?
#
loop_
_entity_poly.entity_id
_entity_poly.type
_entity_poly.pdbx_seq_one_letter_code
_entity_poly.pdbx_strand_id
1 'polypeptide(L)'
;MKLIADVNFDMSYSFIFSARPGTPAADMVDDVPEEEKKQRLYILQERINQQAMAWSRRMLGTTQRILVEGTSRKNIMELSGRTENNRVVNFEGTRR
;
A
#
# COMPACT_ATOMS: atom_id res chain seq x y z
N MET A 1 -4.75 9.87 -15.36
CA MET A 1 -4.43 9.55 -13.94
C MET A 1 -4.48 10.80 -13.03
N LYS A 2 -5.46 11.70 -13.20
CA LYS A 2 -5.50 12.98 -12.46
C LYS A 2 -5.90 12.81 -10.98
N LEU A 3 -6.98 12.08 -10.70
CA LEU A 3 -7.45 11.86 -9.32
C LEU A 3 -6.36 11.29 -8.40
N ILE A 4 -5.65 10.26 -8.85
CA ILE A 4 -4.56 9.64 -8.08
C ILE A 4 -3.43 10.65 -7.84
N ALA A 5 -3.08 11.44 -8.85
CA ALA A 5 -2.08 12.49 -8.72
C ALA A 5 -2.50 13.57 -7.72
N ASP A 6 -3.75 14.01 -7.77
CA ASP A 6 -4.29 15.09 -6.94
C ASP A 6 -4.41 14.68 -5.46
N VAL A 7 -4.88 13.44 -5.19
CA VAL A 7 -5.02 12.94 -3.81
C VAL A 7 -3.66 12.59 -3.20
N ASN A 8 -2.71 12.12 -4.01
CA ASN A 8 -1.35 11.79 -3.59
C ASN A 8 -1.28 10.78 -2.42
N PHE A 9 -1.76 9.57 -2.67
CA PHE A 9 -1.86 8.50 -1.67
C PHE A 9 -0.51 8.08 -1.08
N ASP A 10 -0.48 7.84 0.24
CA ASP A 10 0.64 7.18 0.94
C ASP A 10 0.63 5.66 0.73
N MET A 11 -0.56 5.07 0.70
CA MET A 11 -0.79 3.67 0.38
C MET A 11 -2.18 3.52 -0.25
N SER A 12 -2.30 2.69 -1.27
CA SER A 12 -3.58 2.34 -1.88
C SER A 12 -3.52 0.94 -2.47
N TYR A 13 -4.60 0.19 -2.32
CA TYR A 13 -4.78 -1.11 -2.97
C TYR A 13 -5.67 -0.95 -4.20
N SER A 14 -5.33 -1.62 -5.28
CA SER A 14 -6.08 -1.57 -6.52
C SER A 14 -6.14 -2.96 -7.15
N PHE A 15 -7.29 -3.28 -7.73
CA PHE A 15 -7.60 -4.61 -8.26
C PHE A 15 -8.32 -4.48 -9.60
N ILE A 16 -8.19 -5.51 -10.45
CA ILE A 16 -9.02 -5.64 -11.65
C ILE A 16 -10.45 -5.94 -11.20
N PHE A 17 -11.42 -5.38 -11.94
CA PHE A 17 -12.82 -5.66 -11.72
C PHE A 17 -13.11 -7.16 -11.84
N SER A 18 -13.87 -7.69 -10.88
CA SER A 18 -14.30 -9.08 -10.86
C SER A 18 -15.74 -9.12 -10.38
N ALA A 19 -16.65 -9.39 -11.31
CA ALA A 19 -18.06 -9.59 -11.02
C ALA A 19 -18.24 -10.77 -10.05
N ARG A 20 -19.03 -10.55 -8.99
CA ARG A 20 -19.33 -11.58 -7.98
C ARG A 20 -20.81 -11.96 -8.07
N PRO A 21 -21.16 -13.25 -8.01
CA PRO A 21 -22.56 -13.68 -8.00
C PRO A 21 -23.37 -12.97 -6.91
N GLY A 22 -24.58 -12.53 -7.24
CA GLY A 22 -25.47 -11.83 -6.31
C GLY A 22 -25.20 -10.34 -6.13
N THR A 23 -24.39 -9.72 -6.98
CA THR A 23 -24.17 -8.25 -6.99
C THR A 23 -24.73 -7.62 -8.27
N PRO A 24 -25.21 -6.36 -8.24
CA PRO A 24 -25.64 -5.66 -9.46
C PRO A 24 -24.55 -5.60 -10.53
N ALA A 25 -23.28 -5.62 -10.11
CA ALA A 25 -22.13 -5.64 -10.98
C ALA A 25 -22.00 -6.93 -11.82
N ALA A 26 -22.66 -8.02 -11.42
CA ALA A 26 -22.67 -9.27 -12.18
C ALA A 26 -23.50 -9.17 -13.47
N ASP A 27 -24.52 -8.31 -13.48
CA ASP A 27 -25.40 -8.09 -14.62
C ASP A 27 -24.87 -6.98 -15.56
N MET A 28 -23.78 -6.30 -15.16
CA MET A 28 -23.17 -5.25 -15.96
C MET A 28 -22.32 -5.85 -17.07
N VAL A 29 -22.44 -5.28 -18.28
CA VAL A 29 -21.56 -5.64 -19.40
C VAL A 29 -20.16 -5.10 -19.13
N ASP A 30 -19.17 -5.98 -19.17
CA ASP A 30 -17.76 -5.66 -19.11
C ASP A 30 -17.15 -5.87 -20.50
N ASP A 31 -17.04 -4.78 -21.26
CA ASP A 31 -16.56 -4.75 -22.64
C ASP A 31 -15.05 -4.52 -22.75
N VAL A 32 -14.34 -4.44 -21.62
CA VAL A 32 -12.90 -4.19 -21.60
C VAL A 32 -12.13 -5.52 -21.68
N PRO A 33 -11.22 -5.69 -22.64
CA PRO A 33 -10.37 -6.87 -22.71
C PRO A 33 -9.48 -7.03 -21.47
N GLU A 34 -9.20 -8.28 -21.11
CA GLU A 34 -8.38 -8.59 -19.93
C GLU A 34 -6.98 -7.96 -19.98
N GLU A 35 -6.34 -7.95 -21.15
CA GLU A 35 -5.03 -7.33 -21.35
C GLU A 35 -5.07 -5.81 -21.11
N GLU A 36 -6.15 -5.15 -21.53
CA GLU A 36 -6.32 -3.73 -21.27
C GLU A 36 -6.56 -3.46 -19.77
N LYS A 37 -7.32 -4.31 -19.07
CA LYS A 37 -7.49 -4.20 -17.61
C LYS A 37 -6.17 -4.32 -16.87
N LYS A 38 -5.34 -5.31 -17.24
CA LYS A 38 -4.00 -5.50 -16.67
C LYS A 38 -3.09 -4.31 -16.94
N GLN A 39 -3.08 -3.81 -18.17
CA GLN A 39 -2.27 -2.64 -18.53
C GLN A 39 -2.70 -1.40 -17.74
N ARG A 40 -4.01 -1.14 -17.63
CA ARG A 40 -4.55 -0.02 -16.85
C ARG A 40 -4.21 -0.16 -15.36
N LEU A 41 -4.35 -1.37 -14.80
CA LEU A 41 -3.98 -1.65 -13.41
C LEU A 41 -2.48 -1.42 -13.18
N TYR A 42 -1.63 -1.87 -14.09
CA TYR A 42 -0.18 -1.68 -13.99
C TYR A 42 0.19 -0.20 -13.93
N ILE A 43 -0.32 0.62 -14.87
CA ILE A 43 -0.08 2.07 -14.90
C ILE A 43 -0.57 2.74 -13.61
N LEU A 44 -1.74 2.32 -13.10
CA LEU A 44 -2.30 2.83 -11.86
C LEU A 44 -1.41 2.49 -10.65
N GLN A 45 -1.01 1.22 -10.52
CA GLN A 45 -0.16 0.74 -9.43
C GLN A 45 1.22 1.37 -9.47
N GLU A 46 1.79 1.56 -10.66
CA GLU A 46 3.06 2.26 -10.83
C GLU A 46 2.97 3.69 -10.27
N ARG A 47 1.90 4.43 -10.60
CA ARG A 47 1.70 5.78 -10.07
C ARG A 47 1.55 5.80 -8.55
N ILE A 48 0.78 4.87 -7.99
CA ILE A 48 0.61 4.74 -6.53
C ILE A 48 1.96 4.42 -5.87
N ASN A 49 2.75 3.52 -6.44
CA ASN A 49 4.06 3.15 -5.91
C ASN A 49 5.04 4.35 -5.91
N GLN A 50 5.02 5.18 -6.96
CA GLN A 50 5.82 6.41 -6.99
C GLN A 50 5.45 7.36 -5.83
N GLN A 51 4.16 7.52 -5.54
CA GLN A 51 3.67 8.37 -4.45
C GLN A 51 4.01 7.79 -3.08
N ALA A 52 3.76 6.49 -2.88
CA ALA A 52 4.11 5.77 -1.66
C ALA A 52 5.61 5.86 -1.36
N MET A 53 6.47 5.77 -2.38
CA MET A 53 7.92 5.97 -2.23
C MET A 53 8.27 7.43 -1.87
N ALA A 54 7.58 8.41 -2.44
CA ALA A 54 7.81 9.81 -2.10
C ALA A 54 7.45 10.09 -0.63
N TRP A 55 6.36 9.52 -0.12
CA TRP A 55 5.99 9.59 1.29
C TRP A 55 7.01 8.88 2.19
N SER A 56 7.47 7.68 1.83
CA SER A 56 8.56 6.99 2.54
C SER A 56 9.80 7.88 2.69
N ARG A 57 10.20 8.55 1.60
CA ARG A 57 11.38 9.43 1.59
C ARG A 57 11.21 10.64 2.50
N ARG A 58 9.99 11.20 2.60
CA ARG A 58 9.70 12.33 3.50
C ARG A 58 9.79 11.96 4.98
N MET A 59 9.61 10.68 5.32
CA MET A 59 9.73 10.20 6.70
C MET A 59 11.18 9.92 7.10
N LEU A 60 12.11 9.83 6.15
CA LEU A 60 13.52 9.59 6.44
C LEU A 60 14.11 10.74 7.27
N GLY A 61 14.84 10.41 8.33
CA GLY A 61 15.46 11.39 9.23
C GLY A 61 14.49 12.09 10.19
N THR A 62 13.21 11.70 10.19
CA THR A 62 12.21 12.24 11.13
C THR A 62 12.01 11.30 12.32
N THR A 63 11.56 11.86 13.44
CA THR A 63 11.11 11.06 14.59
C THR A 63 9.68 10.59 14.36
N GLN A 64 9.46 9.28 14.48
CA GLN A 64 8.16 8.65 14.25
C GLN A 64 7.68 7.95 15.51
N ARG A 65 6.37 8.04 15.78
CA ARG A 65 5.71 7.24 16.82
C ARG A 65 5.45 5.84 16.29
N ILE A 66 5.80 4.83 17.09
CA ILE A 66 5.72 3.43 16.69
C ILE A 66 5.00 2.65 17.78
N LEU A 67 3.99 1.87 17.40
CA LEU A 67 3.42 0.82 18.23
C LEU A 67 4.28 -0.45 18.08
N VAL A 68 4.93 -0.88 19.15
CA VAL A 68 5.77 -2.08 19.15
C VAL A 68 4.88 -3.33 19.23
N GLU A 69 5.07 -4.25 18.29
CA GLU A 69 4.27 -5.49 18.20
C GLU A 69 5.05 -6.71 18.68
N GLY A 70 6.39 -6.68 18.68
CA GLY A 70 7.22 -7.78 19.13
C GLY A 70 8.65 -7.72 18.59
N THR A 71 9.31 -8.86 18.47
CA THR A 71 10.61 -8.95 17.77
C THR A 71 10.43 -9.01 16.26
N SER A 72 11.41 -8.46 15.55
CA SER A 72 11.50 -8.56 14.09
C SER A 72 11.62 -10.02 13.65
N ARG A 73 10.88 -10.36 12.60
CA ARG A 73 11.00 -11.68 11.93
C ARG A 73 12.34 -11.84 11.20
N LYS A 74 12.99 -10.73 10.84
CA LYS A 74 14.26 -10.73 10.09
C LYS A 74 15.47 -10.79 11.01
N ASN A 75 15.38 -10.23 12.20
CA ASN A 75 16.47 -10.18 13.16
C ASN A 75 15.90 -10.24 14.59
N ILE A 76 16.22 -11.30 15.33
CA ILE A 76 15.72 -11.49 16.71
C ILE A 76 16.26 -10.45 17.70
N MET A 77 17.34 -9.76 17.35
CA MET A 77 17.94 -8.68 18.16
C MET A 77 17.23 -7.34 17.95
N GLU A 78 16.33 -7.24 16.98
CA GLU A 78 15.54 -6.05 16.70
C GLU A 78 14.10 -6.21 17.16
N LEU A 79 13.49 -5.10 17.56
CA LEU A 79 12.04 -4.99 17.73
C LEU A 79 11.40 -4.64 16.39
N SER A 80 10.15 -5.05 16.22
CA SER A 80 9.30 -4.71 15.08
C SER A 80 8.04 -4.01 15.60
N GLY A 81 7.64 -2.98 14.88
CA GLY A 81 6.42 -2.24 15.17
C GLY A 81 5.87 -1.56 13.93
N ARG A 82 4.80 -0.80 14.13
CA ARG A 82 4.12 -0.04 13.08
C ARG A 82 4.01 1.42 13.44
N THR A 83 4.28 2.25 12.45
CA THR A 83 4.00 3.70 12.48
C THR A 83 2.50 3.97 12.36
N GLU A 84 2.07 5.21 12.61
CA GLU A 84 0.66 5.63 12.51
C GLU A 84 0.08 5.43 11.10
N ASN A 85 0.90 5.53 10.05
CA ASN A 85 0.52 5.21 8.68
C ASN A 85 0.79 3.74 8.31
N ASN A 86 0.80 2.86 9.32
CA ASN A 86 0.85 1.40 9.17
C ASN A 86 2.13 0.85 8.49
N ARG A 87 3.21 1.64 8.43
CA ARG A 87 4.49 1.17 7.88
C ARG A 87 5.23 0.37 8.95
N VAL A 88 5.72 -0.80 8.56
CA VAL A 88 6.55 -1.67 9.41
C VAL A 88 7.92 -1.04 9.59
N VAL A 89 8.37 -0.95 10.84
CA VAL A 89 9.70 -0.48 11.21
C VAL A 89 10.36 -1.53 12.09
N ASN A 90 11.59 -1.89 11.74
CA ASN A 90 12.45 -2.69 12.60
C ASN A 90 13.55 -1.79 13.16
N PHE A 91 13.83 -1.91 14.45
CA PHE A 91 14.80 -1.06 15.12
C PHE A 91 15.42 -1.77 16.33
N GLU A 92 16.63 -1.35 16.70
CA GLU A 92 17.29 -1.83 17.91
C GLU A 92 16.55 -1.35 19.15
N GLY A 93 16.30 -2.25 20.09
CA GLY A 93 15.65 -1.90 21.35
C GLY A 93 15.61 -3.06 22.31
N THR A 94 15.54 -2.76 23.60
CA THR A 94 15.45 -3.76 24.66
C THR A 94 13.99 -4.06 24.96
N ARG A 95 13.61 -5.35 25.04
CA ARG A 95 12.32 -5.72 25.61
C ARG A 95 12.32 -5.32 27.09
N ARG A 96 11.35 -4.49 27.49
CA ARG A 96 11.04 -4.28 28.91
C ARG A 96 10.19 -5.43 29.42
#